data_AF-A0A495YLU6-F1
#
_entry.id   AF-A0A495YLU6-F1
#
_cell.length_a   1.000
_cell.length_b   1.000
_cell.length_c   1.000
_cell.angle_alpha   90.00
_cell.angle_beta   90.00
_cell.angle_gamma   90.00
#
_symmetry.space_group_name_H-M   'P 1'
#
loop_
_entity.id
_entity.type
_entity.pdbx_description
1 polymer ?
#
loop_
_entity_poly.entity_id
_entity_poly.type
_entity_poly.pdbx_seq_one_letter_code
_entity_poly.pdbx_strand_id
1 'polypeptide(L)'
;MKSDVDDGSPIDLHRTVAVIGLAIGMLVAGIYYVFSQLGVVTPWIWRVMVVAQCFVSIALYVHYLMNRQSRRLWVEGIVSMMALVPWLMIAFIWLFYVSYIPMPAFLKVSVVLVCFAIIGWHAIMVLSDFRRAAKKDAVLNTIYHDDGNNLILRHSCGGYIDHLTSRTPLKGALMSVVAYSIPFAAAIGSNTNHIAGEIVGPHVLCIILSLLGFPMSVSIIGNFYVRNLFFRVYLPLKLERQTGKKVILRQ
;
A
#
# COMPACT_ATOMS: atom_id res chain seq x y z
N MET A 1 -26.03 -14.46 -26.36
CA MET A 1 -26.08 -15.02 -24.99
C MET A 1 -25.61 -13.92 -24.05
N LYS A 2 -26.54 -13.20 -23.41
CA LYS A 2 -26.22 -12.17 -22.41
C LYS A 2 -25.71 -12.88 -21.16
N SER A 3 -24.43 -12.73 -20.85
CA SER A 3 -23.92 -13.06 -19.53
C SER A 3 -24.17 -11.84 -18.64
N ASP A 4 -25.29 -11.86 -17.91
CA ASP A 4 -25.46 -11.03 -16.72
C ASP A 4 -24.43 -11.52 -15.69
N VAL A 5 -23.22 -10.98 -15.79
CA VAL A 5 -22.27 -11.00 -14.68
C VAL A 5 -22.63 -9.80 -13.85
N ASP A 6 -23.43 -10.05 -12.80
CA ASP A 6 -23.73 -9.12 -11.73
C ASP A 6 -22.42 -8.84 -10.95
N ASP A 7 -21.58 -7.99 -11.53
CA ASP A 7 -20.31 -7.52 -10.95
C ASP A 7 -20.65 -6.37 -9.98
N GLY A 8 -21.29 -6.70 -8.84
CA GLY A 8 -21.78 -5.73 -7.87
C GLY A 8 -20.84 -4.55 -7.64
N SER A 9 -21.36 -3.34 -7.86
CA SER A 9 -20.56 -2.11 -7.89
C SER A 9 -19.71 -1.92 -6.61
N PRO A 10 -18.37 -1.78 -6.72
CA PRO A 10 -17.48 -1.65 -5.57
C PRO A 10 -17.75 -0.41 -4.71
N ILE A 11 -18.47 0.59 -5.24
CA ILE A 11 -18.73 1.89 -4.61
C ILE A 11 -19.54 1.74 -3.30
N ASP A 12 -20.44 0.77 -3.22
CA ASP A 12 -21.25 0.53 -2.01
C ASP A 12 -20.39 0.00 -0.85
N LEU A 13 -19.23 -0.59 -1.16
CA LEU A 13 -18.25 -1.04 -0.17
C LEU A 13 -17.40 0.10 0.39
N HIS A 14 -17.34 1.28 -0.25
CA HIS A 14 -16.46 2.39 0.18
C HIS A 14 -16.85 2.92 1.56
N ARG A 15 -18.15 2.93 1.88
CA ARG A 15 -18.62 3.33 3.21
C ARG A 15 -18.14 2.36 4.28
N THR A 16 -18.27 1.06 4.03
CA THR A 16 -17.82 -0.01 4.92
C THR A 16 -16.28 0.00 5.06
N VAL A 17 -15.55 0.18 3.96
CA VAL A 17 -14.09 0.30 3.95
C VAL A 17 -13.63 1.55 4.68
N ALA A 18 -14.33 2.68 4.59
CA ALA A 18 -13.99 3.89 5.34
C ALA A 18 -14.17 3.70 6.85
N VAL A 19 -15.26 3.04 7.28
CA VAL A 19 -15.50 2.75 8.72
C VAL A 19 -14.48 1.75 9.25
N ILE A 20 -14.23 0.66 8.53
CA ILE A 20 -13.23 -0.34 8.92
C ILE A 20 -11.83 0.29 8.91
N GLY A 21 -11.51 1.09 7.88
CA GLY A 21 -10.25 1.79 7.76
C GLY A 21 -10.02 2.77 8.92
N LEU A 22 -11.06 3.51 9.33
CA LEU A 22 -11.02 4.36 10.50
C LEU A 22 -10.78 3.56 11.78
N ALA A 23 -11.52 2.48 12.01
CA ALA A 23 -11.36 1.63 13.19
C ALA A 23 -9.94 1.04 13.29
N ILE A 24 -9.42 0.51 12.18
CA ILE A 24 -8.05 -0.01 12.10
C ILE A 24 -7.03 1.11 12.32
N GLY A 25 -7.19 2.26 11.64
CA GLY A 25 -6.26 3.39 11.78
C GLY A 25 -6.21 3.96 13.19
N MET A 26 -7.36 4.03 13.89
CA MET A 26 -7.43 4.44 15.29
C MET A 26 -6.77 3.42 16.23
N LEU A 27 -6.95 2.13 15.97
CA LEU A 27 -6.25 1.06 16.72
C LEU A 27 -4.74 1.19 16.55
N VAL A 28 -4.27 1.40 15.32
CA VAL A 28 -2.84 1.61 15.01
C VAL A 28 -2.31 2.85 15.72
N ALA A 29 -3.03 3.97 15.68
CA ALA A 29 -2.66 5.17 16.41
C ALA A 29 -2.59 4.92 17.93
N GLY A 30 -3.49 4.11 18.49
CA GLY A 30 -3.45 3.67 19.88
C GLY A 30 -2.20 2.86 20.22
N ILE A 31 -1.78 1.94 19.34
CA ILE A 31 -0.52 1.20 19.49
C ILE A 31 0.67 2.17 19.51
N TYR A 32 0.73 3.13 18.58
CA TYR A 32 1.78 4.15 18.56
C TYR A 32 1.77 5.04 19.82
N TYR A 33 0.58 5.34 20.35
CA TYR A 33 0.45 6.07 21.61
C TYR A 33 1.09 5.28 22.75
N VAL A 34 0.75 4.00 22.92
CA VAL A 34 1.34 3.13 23.94
C VAL A 34 2.86 3.04 23.78
N PHE A 35 3.37 2.81 22.56
CA PHE A 35 4.81 2.79 22.31
C PHE A 35 5.50 4.12 22.59
N SER A 36 4.80 5.26 22.44
CA SER A 36 5.35 6.54 22.82
C SER A 36 5.42 6.74 24.34
N GLN A 37 4.44 6.24 25.10
CA GLN A 37 4.48 6.26 26.57
C GLN A 37 5.60 5.36 27.11
N LEU A 38 5.90 4.27 26.40
CA LEU A 38 6.98 3.34 26.72
C LEU A 38 8.35 3.83 26.23
N GLY A 39 8.43 5.02 25.63
CA GLY A 39 9.69 5.61 25.18
C GLY A 39 10.36 4.88 24.01
N VAL A 40 9.60 4.13 23.20
CA VAL A 40 10.12 3.35 22.05
C VAL A 40 9.95 4.10 20.72
N VAL A 41 8.99 5.02 20.67
CA VAL A 41 8.66 5.82 19.48
C VAL A 41 8.44 7.27 19.91
N THR A 42 8.70 8.22 19.01
CA THR A 42 8.58 9.65 19.31
C THR A 42 7.14 10.08 19.65
N PRO A 43 6.92 10.94 20.67
CA PRO A 43 5.58 11.29 21.18
C PRO A 43 4.66 12.04 20.21
N TRP A 44 5.14 12.53 19.08
CA TRP A 44 4.31 13.19 18.08
C TRP A 44 3.78 12.24 17.00
N ILE A 45 4.33 11.03 16.87
CA ILE A 45 4.03 10.11 15.75
C ILE A 45 2.57 9.67 15.79
N TRP A 46 2.05 9.30 16.96
CA TRP A 46 0.64 8.90 17.09
C TRP A 46 -0.32 10.03 16.69
N ARG A 47 0.02 11.30 16.95
CA ARG A 47 -0.78 12.45 16.53
C ARG A 47 -0.81 12.57 15.01
N VAL A 48 0.33 12.39 14.36
CA VAL A 48 0.41 12.38 12.89
C VAL A 48 -0.40 11.22 12.30
N MET A 49 -0.38 10.04 12.93
CA MET A 49 -1.23 8.93 12.51
C MET A 49 -2.72 9.28 12.60
N VAL A 50 -3.18 9.89 13.70
CA VAL A 50 -4.57 10.34 13.84
C VAL A 50 -4.93 11.36 12.77
N VAL A 51 -4.11 12.39 12.57
CA VAL A 51 -4.38 13.44 11.58
C VAL A 51 -4.46 12.87 10.17
N ALA A 52 -3.50 12.02 9.79
CA ALA A 52 -3.50 11.38 8.48
C ALA A 52 -4.70 10.42 8.30
N GLN A 53 -5.09 9.69 9.36
CA GLN A 53 -6.27 8.82 9.31
C GLN A 53 -7.58 9.61 9.17
N CYS A 54 -7.73 10.70 9.91
CA CYS A 54 -8.86 11.60 9.78
C CYS A 54 -8.93 12.19 8.36
N PHE A 55 -7.80 12.67 7.83
CA PHE A 55 -7.70 13.19 6.47
C PHE A 55 -8.14 12.16 5.42
N VAL A 56 -7.62 10.93 5.51
CA VAL A 56 -8.01 9.83 4.59
C VAL A 56 -9.50 9.53 4.69
N SER A 57 -10.03 9.44 5.91
CA SER A 57 -11.44 9.10 6.13
C SER A 57 -12.37 10.20 5.57
N ILE A 58 -12.01 11.47 5.78
CA ILE A 58 -12.73 12.61 5.20
C ILE A 58 -12.67 12.56 3.68
N ALA A 59 -11.49 12.32 3.09
CA ALA A 59 -11.34 12.26 1.65
C ALA A 59 -12.15 11.11 1.02
N LEU A 60 -12.15 9.93 1.64
CA LEU A 60 -12.98 8.79 1.20
C LEU A 60 -14.48 9.13 1.27
N TYR A 61 -14.92 9.81 2.33
CA TYR A 61 -16.31 10.20 2.52
C TYR A 61 -16.76 11.28 1.52
N VAL A 62 -15.96 12.34 1.33
CA VAL A 62 -16.22 13.39 0.33
C VAL A 62 -16.25 12.79 -1.07
N HIS A 63 -15.32 11.87 -1.37
CA HIS A 63 -15.32 11.19 -2.66
C HIS A 63 -16.59 10.35 -2.88
N TYR A 64 -17.04 9.60 -1.87
CA TYR A 64 -18.29 8.85 -1.95
C TYR A 64 -19.48 9.76 -2.30
N LEU A 65 -19.55 10.95 -1.69
CA LEU A 65 -20.60 11.93 -1.98
C LEU A 65 -20.50 12.52 -3.39
N MET A 66 -19.30 12.90 -3.83
CA MET A 66 -19.10 13.61 -5.10
C MET A 66 -19.09 12.69 -6.33
N ASN A 67 -18.55 11.47 -6.21
CA ASN A 67 -18.31 10.60 -7.36
C ASN A 67 -19.40 9.55 -7.61
N ARG A 68 -20.48 9.54 -6.81
CA ARG A 68 -21.66 8.67 -7.03
C ARG A 68 -22.24 8.80 -8.45
N GLN A 69 -22.10 9.97 -9.07
CA GLN A 69 -22.67 10.28 -10.39
C GLN A 69 -21.67 10.17 -11.56
N SER A 70 -20.38 10.44 -11.35
CA SER A 70 -19.39 10.53 -12.44
C SER A 70 -18.69 9.19 -12.73
N ARG A 71 -18.53 8.32 -11.72
CA ARG A 71 -18.02 6.94 -11.83
C ARG A 71 -16.75 6.76 -12.67
N ARG A 72 -15.87 7.77 -12.70
CA ARG A 72 -14.61 7.73 -13.45
C ARG A 72 -13.61 6.81 -12.74
N LEU A 73 -13.05 5.86 -13.49
CA LEU A 73 -12.15 4.84 -12.95
C LEU A 73 -10.87 5.42 -12.34
N TRP A 74 -10.31 6.50 -12.91
CA TRP A 74 -9.10 7.13 -12.39
C TRP A 74 -9.29 7.80 -11.04
N VAL A 75 -10.48 8.33 -10.77
CA VAL A 75 -10.82 8.92 -9.47
C VAL A 75 -10.93 7.80 -8.42
N GLU A 76 -11.57 6.69 -8.78
CA GLU A 76 -11.63 5.49 -7.92
C GLU A 76 -10.23 4.91 -7.65
N GLY A 77 -9.34 4.95 -8.65
CA GLY A 77 -7.95 4.55 -8.50
C GLY A 77 -7.22 5.33 -7.42
N ILE A 78 -7.36 6.66 -7.41
CA ILE A 78 -6.76 7.54 -6.39
C ILE A 78 -7.32 7.22 -5.00
N VAL A 79 -8.63 7.03 -4.91
CA VAL A 79 -9.35 6.77 -3.65
C VAL A 79 -8.98 5.41 -3.07
N SER A 80 -8.86 4.39 -3.93
CA SER A 80 -8.33 3.08 -3.57
C SER A 80 -6.90 3.17 -3.01
N MET A 81 -6.05 4.04 -3.57
CA MET A 81 -4.70 4.27 -3.04
C MET A 81 -4.75 4.96 -1.66
N MET A 82 -5.67 5.90 -1.45
CA MET A 82 -5.88 6.52 -0.12
C MET A 82 -6.36 5.51 0.92
N ALA A 83 -7.21 4.55 0.53
CA ALA A 83 -7.67 3.47 1.41
C ALA A 83 -6.53 2.54 1.88
N LEU A 84 -5.37 2.55 1.22
CA LEU A 84 -4.18 1.80 1.63
C LEU A 84 -3.34 2.52 2.69
N VAL A 85 -3.61 3.80 2.98
CA VAL A 85 -2.82 4.59 3.95
C VAL A 85 -2.80 3.98 5.36
N PRO A 86 -3.90 3.48 5.95
CA PRO A 86 -3.84 2.84 7.27
C PRO A 86 -2.88 1.63 7.30
N TRP A 87 -2.85 0.88 6.20
CA TRP A 87 -1.94 -0.26 6.05
C TRP A 87 -0.49 0.18 5.88
N LEU A 88 -0.23 1.29 5.19
CA LEU A 88 1.09 1.91 5.12
C LEU A 88 1.58 2.36 6.49
N MET A 89 0.71 2.88 7.35
CA MET A 89 1.08 3.30 8.72
C MET A 89 1.60 2.13 9.56
N ILE A 90 1.00 0.94 9.40
CA ILE A 90 1.49 -0.30 10.01
C ILE A 90 2.82 -0.70 9.38
N ALA A 91 2.86 -0.72 8.04
CA ALA A 91 4.02 -1.17 7.29
C ALA A 91 5.27 -0.31 7.55
N PHE A 92 5.11 0.98 7.84
CA PHE A 92 6.23 1.89 8.11
C PHE A 92 6.66 1.96 9.58
N ILE A 93 6.19 1.05 10.44
CA ILE A 93 6.68 0.98 11.83
C ILE A 93 8.20 0.88 11.94
N TRP A 94 8.84 0.19 10.99
CA TRP A 94 10.29 0.09 10.92
C TRP A 94 10.99 1.43 10.74
N LEU A 95 10.40 2.35 9.95
CA LEU A 95 10.97 3.66 9.66
C LEU A 95 10.98 4.52 10.93
N PHE A 96 9.85 4.54 11.64
CA PHE A 96 9.71 5.29 12.88
C PHE A 96 10.60 4.74 13.98
N TYR A 97 10.70 3.40 14.09
CA TYR A 97 11.56 2.75 15.06
C TYR A 97 13.04 3.02 14.81
N VAL A 98 13.54 2.82 13.58
CA VAL A 98 14.94 3.07 13.19
C VAL A 98 15.31 4.55 13.33
N SER A 99 14.38 5.46 13.04
CA SER A 99 14.62 6.90 13.19
C SER A 99 14.80 7.29 14.65
N TYR A 100 14.11 6.62 15.57
CA TYR A 100 14.07 6.99 16.98
C TYR A 100 15.17 6.32 17.82
N ILE A 101 15.49 5.05 17.59
CA ILE A 101 16.50 4.30 18.36
C ILE A 101 17.84 5.07 18.42
N PRO A 102 18.56 5.12 19.55
CA PRO A 102 19.80 5.90 19.65
C PRO A 102 20.93 5.18 18.90
N MET A 103 21.04 5.49 17.61
CA MET A 103 22.10 5.03 16.71
C MET A 103 22.79 6.23 16.06
N PRO A 104 24.08 6.09 15.67
CA PRO A 104 24.76 7.08 14.85
C PRO A 104 23.91 7.50 13.64
N ALA A 105 23.79 8.80 13.39
CA ALA A 105 22.96 9.34 12.32
C ALA A 105 23.31 8.73 10.95
N PHE A 106 24.60 8.49 10.70
CA PHE A 106 25.08 7.83 9.47
C PHE A 106 24.47 6.43 9.27
N LEU A 107 24.40 5.61 10.33
CA LEU A 107 23.81 4.27 10.25
C LEU A 107 22.30 4.34 10.01
N LYS A 108 21.59 5.27 10.68
CA LYS A 108 20.16 5.49 10.45
C LYS A 108 19.87 5.84 9.00
N VAL A 109 20.59 6.82 8.46
CA VAL A 109 20.42 7.27 7.07
C VAL A 109 20.74 6.14 6.10
N SER A 110 21.82 5.39 6.33
CA SER A 110 22.20 4.25 5.49
C SER A 110 21.11 3.17 5.46
N VAL A 111 20.62 2.73 6.62
CA VAL A 111 19.54 1.71 6.71
C VAL A 111 18.27 2.20 6.01
N VAL A 112 17.85 3.43 6.30
CA VAL A 112 16.64 4.01 5.68
C VAL A 112 16.79 4.10 4.17
N LEU A 113 17.94 4.54 3.67
CA LEU A 113 18.21 4.65 2.23
C LEU A 113 18.20 3.27 1.55
N VAL A 114 18.84 2.26 2.15
CA VAL A 114 18.83 0.88 1.63
C VAL A 114 17.40 0.33 1.58
N CYS A 115 16.61 0.52 2.63
CA CYS A 115 15.21 0.09 2.67
C CYS A 115 14.36 0.76 1.57
N PHE A 116 14.50 2.08 1.39
CA PHE A 116 13.79 2.78 0.32
C PHE A 116 14.28 2.39 -1.08
N ALA A 117 15.58 2.14 -1.26
CA ALA A 117 16.13 1.65 -2.52
C ALA A 117 15.54 0.28 -2.90
N ILE A 118 15.39 -0.63 -1.93
CA ILE A 118 14.74 -1.94 -2.12
C ILE A 118 13.27 -1.76 -2.53
N ILE A 119 12.52 -0.93 -1.82
CA ILE A 119 11.12 -0.64 -2.13
C ILE A 119 10.99 -0.08 -3.55
N GLY A 120 11.82 0.91 -3.91
CA GLY A 120 11.83 1.54 -5.21
C GLY A 120 12.22 0.58 -6.33
N TRP A 121 13.28 -0.20 -6.13
CA TRP A 121 13.71 -1.25 -7.06
C TRP A 121 12.61 -2.26 -7.34
N HIS A 122 11.94 -2.74 -6.29
CA HIS A 122 10.81 -3.67 -6.43
C HIS A 122 9.65 -3.03 -7.20
N ALA A 123 9.28 -1.79 -6.86
CA ALA A 123 8.23 -1.05 -7.54
C ALA A 123 8.52 -0.84 -9.04
N ILE A 124 9.77 -0.53 -9.41
CA ILE A 124 10.20 -0.37 -10.81
C ILE A 124 10.08 -1.70 -11.57
N MET A 125 10.51 -2.81 -10.97
CA MET A 125 10.37 -4.13 -11.60
C MET A 125 8.91 -4.50 -11.85
N VAL A 126 8.04 -4.30 -10.86
CA VAL A 126 6.60 -4.55 -11.01
C VAL A 126 5.99 -3.66 -12.11
N LEU A 127 6.35 -2.37 -12.14
CA LEU A 127 5.89 -1.46 -13.19
C LEU A 127 6.36 -1.88 -14.59
N SER A 128 7.60 -2.35 -14.71
CA SER A 128 8.14 -2.87 -15.96
C SER A 128 7.37 -4.11 -16.44
N ASP A 129 7.07 -5.04 -15.53
CA ASP A 129 6.28 -6.22 -15.82
C ASP A 129 4.87 -5.84 -16.31
N PHE A 130 4.21 -4.88 -15.65
CA PHE A 130 2.92 -4.35 -16.11
C PHE A 130 2.99 -3.67 -17.47
N ARG A 131 4.01 -2.85 -17.73
CA ARG A 131 4.21 -2.23 -19.05
C ARG A 131 4.40 -3.29 -20.14
N ARG A 132 5.15 -4.35 -19.84
CA ARG A 132 5.38 -5.46 -20.78
C ARG A 132 4.11 -6.26 -21.05
N ALA A 133 3.31 -6.52 -20.01
CA ALA A 133 2.02 -7.19 -20.14
C ALA A 133 1.00 -6.36 -20.93
N ALA A 134 0.94 -5.05 -20.65
CA ALA A 134 0.02 -4.14 -21.33
C ALA A 134 0.35 -3.87 -22.81
N LYS A 135 1.52 -4.27 -23.30
CA LYS A 135 1.84 -4.24 -24.75
C LYS A 135 1.12 -5.33 -25.54
N LYS A 136 0.55 -6.33 -24.88
CA LYS A 136 -0.19 -7.40 -25.54
C LYS A 136 -1.66 -7.01 -25.62
N ASP A 137 -2.18 -6.77 -26.83
CA ASP A 137 -3.57 -6.34 -27.03
C ASP A 137 -4.59 -7.33 -26.46
N ALA A 138 -4.26 -8.63 -26.46
CA ALA A 138 -5.08 -9.66 -25.82
C ALA A 138 -5.28 -9.42 -24.31
N VAL A 139 -4.28 -8.88 -23.61
CA VAL A 139 -4.38 -8.57 -22.18
C VAL A 139 -5.23 -7.32 -21.95
N LEU A 140 -5.07 -6.30 -22.80
CA LEU A 140 -5.88 -5.08 -22.75
C LEU A 140 -7.37 -5.36 -23.00
N ASN A 141 -7.69 -6.14 -24.03
CA ASN A 141 -9.08 -6.50 -24.37
C ASN A 141 -9.72 -7.46 -23.35
N THR A 142 -8.89 -8.20 -22.60
CA THR A 142 -9.38 -9.03 -21.49
C THR A 142 -9.73 -8.17 -20.27
N ILE A 143 -8.95 -7.12 -20.00
CA ILE A 143 -9.11 -6.25 -18.83
C ILE A 143 -10.17 -5.15 -19.07
N TYR A 144 -10.23 -4.59 -20.28
CA TYR A 144 -11.15 -3.53 -20.69
C TYR A 144 -12.09 -4.03 -21.78
N HIS A 145 -13.38 -4.01 -21.48
CA HIS A 145 -14.44 -4.31 -22.43
C HIS A 145 -14.97 -3.02 -23.04
N ASP A 146 -14.98 -2.92 -24.37
CA ASP A 146 -15.62 -1.80 -25.09
C ASP A 146 -17.12 -2.07 -25.22
N ASP A 147 -17.95 -1.19 -24.63
CA ASP A 147 -19.43 -1.24 -24.70
C ASP A 147 -19.97 -0.31 -25.81
N GLY A 148 -19.13 0.08 -26.77
CA GLY A 148 -19.45 1.01 -27.85
C GLY A 148 -19.29 2.47 -27.43
N ASN A 149 -19.88 2.88 -26.31
CA ASN A 149 -19.83 4.26 -25.81
C ASN A 149 -18.76 4.50 -24.73
N ASN A 150 -18.43 3.48 -23.91
CA ASN A 150 -17.44 3.58 -22.83
C ASN A 150 -16.58 2.31 -22.76
N LEU A 151 -15.37 2.45 -22.22
CA LEU A 151 -14.52 1.32 -21.86
C LEU A 151 -14.77 0.95 -20.40
N ILE A 152 -15.03 -0.33 -20.15
CA ILE A 152 -15.45 -0.85 -18.85
C ILE A 152 -14.38 -1.82 -18.32
N LEU A 153 -13.91 -1.58 -17.10
CA LEU A 153 -12.99 -2.51 -16.42
C LEU A 153 -13.76 -3.76 -15.92
N ARG A 154 -13.36 -4.96 -16.35
CA ARG A 154 -13.92 -6.21 -15.81
C ARG A 154 -13.37 -6.49 -14.41
N HIS A 155 -14.25 -6.51 -13.40
CA HIS A 155 -13.84 -6.73 -12.01
C HIS A 155 -13.37 -8.19 -11.78
N SER A 156 -13.95 -9.14 -12.52
CA SER A 156 -13.55 -10.55 -12.54
C SER A 156 -12.09 -10.82 -12.92
N CYS A 157 -11.40 -9.86 -13.56
CA CYS A 157 -9.97 -10.00 -13.91
C CYS A 157 -9.00 -9.63 -12.77
N GLY A 158 -9.49 -9.31 -11.56
CA GLY A 158 -8.65 -9.05 -10.40
C GLY A 158 -7.60 -10.14 -10.16
N GLY A 159 -8.03 -11.40 -10.12
CA GLY A 159 -7.14 -12.56 -9.95
C GLY A 159 -6.19 -12.80 -11.13
N TYR A 160 -6.60 -12.46 -12.36
CA TYR A 160 -5.75 -12.55 -13.55
C TYR A 160 -4.63 -11.51 -13.53
N ILE A 161 -4.94 -10.28 -13.10
CA ILE A 161 -3.93 -9.22 -12.86
C ILE A 161 -2.97 -9.62 -11.74
N ASP A 162 -3.47 -10.26 -10.68
CA ASP A 162 -2.61 -10.78 -9.61
C ASP A 162 -1.71 -11.94 -10.08
N HIS A 163 -2.19 -12.78 -11.00
CA HIS A 163 -1.42 -13.87 -11.58
C HIS A 163 -0.37 -13.38 -12.60
N LEU A 164 -0.59 -12.24 -13.26
CA LEU A 164 0.38 -11.56 -14.13
C LEU A 164 1.62 -11.06 -13.37
N THR A 165 1.50 -10.85 -12.06
CA THR A 165 2.59 -10.35 -11.18
C THR A 165 2.70 -11.17 -9.91
N SER A 166 2.99 -12.46 -10.03
CA SER A 166 3.25 -13.33 -8.86
C SER A 166 4.60 -13.05 -8.15
N ARG A 167 5.16 -11.83 -8.27
CA ARG A 167 6.33 -11.38 -7.51
C ARG A 167 5.92 -10.87 -6.13
N THR A 168 5.36 -11.74 -5.31
CA THR A 168 5.24 -11.44 -3.88
C THR A 168 6.63 -11.55 -3.25
N PRO A 169 7.10 -10.59 -2.44
CA PRO A 169 8.38 -10.72 -1.72
C PRO A 169 8.41 -11.93 -0.76
N LEU A 170 7.25 -12.56 -0.52
CA LEU A 170 7.06 -13.78 0.26
C LEU A 170 7.04 -15.09 -0.57
N LYS A 171 6.98 -15.06 -1.91
CA LYS A 171 7.13 -16.28 -2.74
C LYS A 171 8.62 -16.59 -2.89
N GLY A 172 9.15 -17.28 -1.87
CA GLY A 172 10.58 -17.47 -1.62
C GLY A 172 10.99 -17.13 -0.17
N ALA A 173 10.01 -17.20 0.74
CA ALA A 173 9.89 -16.50 2.03
C ALA A 173 11.06 -16.53 3.02
N LEU A 174 12.06 -17.39 2.85
CA LEU A 174 13.15 -17.49 3.82
C LEU A 174 14.33 -16.61 3.42
N MET A 175 14.80 -16.70 2.18
CA MET A 175 15.98 -15.93 1.73
C MET A 175 15.68 -14.45 1.55
N SER A 176 14.47 -14.07 1.13
CA SER A 176 14.07 -12.68 1.03
C SER A 176 13.88 -12.05 2.41
N VAL A 177 13.21 -12.74 3.35
CA VAL A 177 13.05 -12.26 4.74
C VAL A 177 14.40 -12.20 5.47
N VAL A 178 15.31 -13.14 5.22
CA VAL A 178 16.68 -13.09 5.75
C VAL A 178 17.46 -11.93 5.14
N ALA A 179 17.44 -11.75 3.81
CA ALA A 179 18.12 -10.61 3.17
C ALA A 179 17.56 -9.24 3.62
N TYR A 180 16.24 -9.17 3.83
CA TYR A 180 15.55 -7.97 4.30
C TYR A 180 15.72 -7.71 5.80
N SER A 181 16.10 -8.71 6.59
CA SER A 181 16.38 -8.57 8.02
C SER A 181 17.83 -8.22 8.34
N ILE A 182 18.78 -8.35 7.39
CA ILE A 182 20.20 -7.99 7.57
C ILE A 182 20.41 -6.55 8.07
N PRO A 183 19.75 -5.51 7.52
CA PRO A 183 19.92 -4.14 8.01
C PRO A 183 19.43 -3.97 9.46
N PHE A 184 18.38 -4.71 9.84
CA PHE A 184 17.83 -4.70 11.18
C PHE A 184 18.71 -5.46 12.16
N ALA A 185 19.22 -6.64 11.77
CA ALA A 185 20.14 -7.44 12.59
C ALA A 185 21.44 -6.68 12.89
N ALA A 186 22.01 -5.99 11.89
CA ALA A 186 23.20 -5.14 12.06
C ALA A 186 22.92 -3.94 12.99
N ALA A 187 21.76 -3.29 12.83
CA ALA A 187 21.35 -2.19 13.68
C ALA A 187 21.15 -2.65 15.14
N ILE A 188 20.42 -3.74 15.36
CA ILE A 188 20.12 -4.30 16.70
C ILE A 188 21.39 -4.80 17.39
N GLY A 189 22.28 -5.49 16.67
CA GLY A 189 23.56 -5.96 17.22
C GLY A 189 24.47 -4.83 17.69
N SER A 190 24.36 -3.63 17.09
CA SER A 190 25.15 -2.46 17.47
C SER A 190 24.65 -1.72 18.72
N ASN A 191 23.45 -2.05 19.23
CA ASN A 191 22.80 -1.30 20.31
C ASN A 191 22.24 -2.19 21.44
N THR A 192 22.82 -3.38 21.62
CA THR A 192 22.44 -4.36 22.64
C THR A 192 22.44 -3.78 24.06
N ASN A 193 23.34 -2.84 24.37
CA ASN A 193 23.42 -2.19 25.67
C ASN A 193 22.21 -1.27 25.98
N HIS A 194 21.53 -0.72 24.96
CA HIS A 194 20.33 0.09 25.16
C HIS A 194 19.05 -0.76 25.17
N ILE A 195 19.05 -1.87 24.43
CA ILE A 195 17.94 -2.83 24.35
C ILE A 195 17.87 -3.71 25.62
N ALA A 196 18.99 -3.93 26.31
CA ALA A 196 19.08 -4.77 27.52
C ALA A 196 18.78 -4.06 28.86
N GLY A 197 18.25 -2.82 28.82
CA GLY A 197 17.84 -2.06 30.02
C GLY A 197 16.46 -2.43 30.57
N GLU A 198 15.85 -1.57 31.40
CA GLU A 198 14.56 -1.85 32.08
C GLU A 198 13.34 -1.98 31.13
N ILE A 199 13.48 -1.68 29.83
CA ILE A 199 12.38 -1.62 28.84
C ILE A 199 12.64 -2.59 27.67
N VAL A 200 13.22 -3.77 27.92
CA VAL A 200 13.54 -4.76 26.87
C VAL A 200 12.31 -5.16 26.04
N GLY A 201 11.18 -5.43 26.70
CA GLY A 201 9.98 -6.00 26.06
C GLY A 201 9.41 -5.16 24.91
N PRO A 202 9.09 -3.87 25.14
CA PRO A 202 8.58 -2.98 24.11
C PRO A 202 9.52 -2.79 22.90
N HIS A 203 10.84 -2.75 23.13
CA HIS A 203 11.83 -2.69 22.05
C HIS A 203 11.85 -3.96 21.21
N VAL A 204 11.80 -5.15 21.84
CA VAL A 204 11.71 -6.44 21.14
C VAL A 204 10.45 -6.52 20.28
N LEU A 205 9.31 -6.05 20.80
CA LEU A 205 8.07 -6.01 20.03
C LEU A 205 8.17 -5.10 18.80
N CYS A 206 8.73 -3.90 18.95
CA CYS A 206 8.96 -3.00 17.81
C CYS A 206 9.94 -3.57 16.78
N ILE A 207 10.95 -4.32 17.21
CA ILE A 207 11.86 -5.05 16.30
C ILE A 207 11.08 -6.07 15.47
N ILE A 208 10.27 -6.92 16.11
CA ILE A 208 9.48 -7.94 15.43
C ILE A 208 8.49 -7.28 14.46
N LEU A 209 7.80 -6.23 14.90
CA LEU A 209 6.90 -5.47 14.04
C LEU A 209 7.62 -4.80 12.87
N SER A 210 8.87 -4.36 13.06
CA SER A 210 9.69 -3.78 11.99
C SER A 210 10.10 -4.83 10.95
N LEU A 211 10.47 -6.02 11.40
CA LEU A 211 10.81 -7.16 10.54
C LEU A 211 9.63 -7.61 9.68
N LEU A 212 8.40 -7.51 10.20
CA LEU A 212 7.17 -7.80 9.45
C LEU A 212 6.72 -6.61 8.60
N GLY A 213 6.86 -5.39 9.13
CA GLY A 213 6.44 -4.15 8.50
C GLY A 213 7.22 -3.85 7.22
N PHE A 214 8.52 -4.14 7.19
CA PHE A 214 9.32 -3.86 6.00
C PHE A 214 8.91 -4.68 4.75
N PRO A 215 8.80 -6.03 4.79
CA PRO A 215 8.24 -6.81 3.68
C PRO A 215 6.81 -6.41 3.32
N MET A 216 6.00 -6.02 4.32
CA MET A 216 4.66 -5.48 4.10
C MET A 216 4.72 -4.17 3.32
N SER A 217 5.66 -3.26 3.62
CA SER A 217 5.84 -1.99 2.91
C SER A 217 6.27 -2.21 1.46
N VAL A 218 7.18 -3.16 1.21
CA VAL A 218 7.59 -3.58 -0.13
C VAL A 218 6.39 -4.12 -0.92
N SER A 219 5.54 -4.93 -0.28
CA SER A 219 4.35 -5.51 -0.92
C SER A 219 3.28 -4.46 -1.21
N ILE A 220 2.97 -3.59 -0.25
CA ILE A 220 1.94 -2.55 -0.40
C ILE A 220 2.37 -1.55 -1.48
N ILE A 221 3.60 -1.06 -1.41
CA ILE A 221 4.10 -0.05 -2.35
C ILE A 221 4.31 -0.68 -3.73
N GLY A 222 5.08 -1.79 -3.77
CA GLY A 222 5.50 -2.40 -5.02
C GLY A 222 4.38 -3.10 -5.77
N ASN A 223 3.45 -3.78 -5.09
CA ASN A 223 2.36 -4.49 -5.76
C ASN A 223 1.07 -3.66 -5.78
N PHE A 224 0.52 -3.31 -4.62
CA PHE A 224 -0.81 -2.68 -4.57
C PHE A 224 -0.82 -1.24 -5.09
N TYR A 225 0.12 -0.41 -4.68
CA TYR A 225 0.21 0.99 -5.13
C TYR A 225 0.53 1.08 -6.62
N VAL A 226 1.58 0.39 -7.08
CA VAL A 226 1.94 0.38 -8.52
C VAL A 226 0.80 -0.20 -9.37
N ARG A 227 0.11 -1.26 -8.91
CA ARG A 227 -1.04 -1.83 -9.62
C ARG A 227 -2.19 -0.84 -9.74
N ASN A 228 -2.60 -0.22 -8.64
CA ASN A 228 -3.68 0.77 -8.65
C ASN A 228 -3.29 1.98 -9.52
N LEU A 229 -2.07 2.48 -9.39
CA LEU A 229 -1.57 3.58 -10.20
C LEU A 229 -1.56 3.22 -11.69
N PHE A 230 -1.08 2.03 -12.06
CA PHE A 230 -0.97 1.64 -13.45
C PHE A 230 -2.33 1.32 -14.08
N PHE A 231 -3.10 0.40 -13.48
CA PHE A 231 -4.34 -0.10 -14.07
C PHE A 231 -5.56 0.77 -13.76
N ARG A 232 -5.61 1.48 -12.64
CA ARG A 232 -6.78 2.31 -12.32
C ARG A 232 -6.59 3.77 -12.66
N VAL A 233 -5.35 4.28 -12.72
CA VAL A 233 -5.10 5.71 -13.00
C VAL A 233 -4.47 5.92 -14.38
N TYR A 234 -3.25 5.42 -14.59
CA TYR A 234 -2.46 5.71 -15.80
C TYR A 234 -3.09 5.15 -17.08
N LEU A 235 -3.45 3.88 -17.08
CA LEU A 235 -3.95 3.21 -18.28
C LEU A 235 -5.34 3.73 -18.70
N PRO A 236 -6.29 3.98 -17.77
CA PRO A 236 -7.55 4.65 -18.10
C PRO A 236 -7.33 6.03 -18.71
N LEU A 237 -6.48 6.88 -18.11
CA LEU A 237 -6.17 8.20 -18.67
C LEU A 237 -5.53 8.11 -20.06
N LYS A 238 -4.68 7.11 -20.29
CA LYS A 238 -4.08 6.88 -21.61
C LYS A 238 -5.13 6.45 -22.64
N LEU A 239 -6.04 5.54 -22.27
CA LEU A 239 -7.12 5.07 -23.14
C LEU A 239 -8.15 6.17 -23.44
N GLU A 240 -8.51 7.00 -22.46
CA GLU A 240 -9.38 8.17 -22.68
C GLU A 240 -8.77 9.13 -23.71
N ARG A 241 -7.46 9.39 -23.62
CA ARG A 241 -6.74 10.24 -24.60
C ARG A 241 -6.65 9.64 -25.99
N GLN A 242 -6.53 8.32 -26.11
CA GLN A 242 -6.37 7.64 -27.40
C GLN A 242 -7.70 7.41 -28.11
N THR A 243 -8.75 7.08 -27.36
CA THR A 243 -10.05 6.68 -27.94
C THR A 243 -11.11 7.77 -27.89
N GLY A 244 -10.90 8.82 -27.07
CA GLY A 244 -11.91 9.86 -26.80
C GLY A 244 -13.09 9.38 -25.95
N LYS A 245 -13.14 8.09 -25.60
CA LYS A 245 -14.21 7.48 -24.78
C LYS A 245 -13.84 7.55 -23.31
N LYS A 246 -14.82 7.72 -22.43
CA LYS A 246 -14.61 7.69 -20.97
C LYS A 246 -14.42 6.25 -20.48
N VAL A 247 -13.58 6.07 -19.46
CA VAL A 247 -13.35 4.77 -18.83
C VAL A 247 -14.04 4.73 -17.47
N ILE A 248 -15.03 3.85 -17.33
CA ILE A 248 -15.92 3.78 -16.16
C ILE A 248 -15.89 2.39 -15.50
N LEU A 249 -16.23 2.34 -14.22
CA LEU A 249 -16.52 1.07 -13.52
C LEU A 249 -17.95 0.62 -13.85
N ARG A 250 -18.12 -0.64 -14.28
CA ARG A 250 -19.47 -1.22 -14.42
C ARG A 250 -20.12 -1.38 -13.06
N GLN A 251 -21.44 -1.44 -13.12
CA GLN A 251 -22.35 -1.69 -12.04
C GLN A 251 -22.57 -3.19 -11.86
#